data_AF-A0A938S172-F1
#
_entry.id   AF-A0A938S172-F1
#
_cell.length_a   1.000
_cell.length_b   1.000
_cell.length_c   1.000
_cell.angle_alpha   90.00
_cell.angle_beta   90.00
_cell.angle_gamma   90.00
#
_symmetry.space_group_name_H-M   'P 1'
#
loop_
_entity.id
_entity.type
_entity.pdbx_description
1 polymer ?
#
loop_
_entity_poly.entity_id
_entity_poly.type
_entity_poly.pdbx_seq_one_letter_code
_entity_poly.pdbx_strand_id
1 'polypeptide(L)'
;MKDNGYMYIGRMVFKEVWHRKVNFLLAALAVTTAVAFLVAFFTASKASERETARLMLKMGYNLRIVAKDADIGGYLIVGIPDKTMPESYLEKLAAQKSFSYNHLLATLDGKMNWRGLDLVLTGIAPEVCAPGQAKGAMTFSVPPGTAYVGYRVAEMLSVRKGDVLDLNGKELKVERCLAESGDLDDMRIQCSLKDAQEILGLPGQITAIKAVDCLCFAKGDPVEILREEIGAILPEAQVFQAKSLADTRAKQRQMIRNIFAVLLPFVIISCGVWIGVLAIMNVRDRQPEIGLLRALGYDTANVMLLFLGKAVLVGLLGAVAGFGLGTGLGLHFGPGVFEITAKAMLRPEFALFLRACLLAPLFAVLASFIPTIIAVTYDPATTLREE
;
A
#
# COMPACT_ATOMS: atom_id res chain seq x y z
N MET A 1 29.34 -36.78 -33.46
CA MET A 1 29.20 -35.36 -33.87
C MET A 1 27.95 -34.67 -33.28
N LYS A 2 27.45 -35.06 -32.09
CA LYS A 2 26.23 -34.47 -31.49
C LYS A 2 26.47 -33.58 -30.26
N ASP A 3 27.66 -33.59 -29.66
CA ASP A 3 27.88 -32.99 -28.33
C ASP A 3 28.24 -31.49 -28.28
N ASN A 4 28.31 -30.79 -29.43
CA ASN A 4 28.64 -29.35 -29.47
C ASN A 4 27.54 -28.46 -30.10
N GLY A 5 26.37 -29.01 -30.41
CA GLY A 5 25.30 -28.29 -31.12
C GLY A 5 24.79 -27.05 -30.36
N TYR A 6 24.59 -27.16 -29.05
CA TYR A 6 24.06 -26.06 -28.22
C TYR A 6 25.04 -24.89 -28.06
N MET A 7 26.34 -25.18 -27.92
CA MET A 7 27.39 -24.15 -27.79
C MET A 7 27.58 -23.39 -29.12
N TYR A 8 27.36 -24.06 -30.24
CA TYR A 8 27.38 -23.45 -31.57
C TYR A 8 26.17 -22.54 -31.82
N ILE A 9 24.97 -22.96 -31.42
CA ILE A 9 23.73 -22.17 -31.53
C ILE A 9 23.83 -20.88 -30.70
N GLY A 10 24.30 -20.95 -29.45
CA GLY A 10 24.49 -19.74 -28.63
C GLY A 10 25.42 -18.72 -29.29
N ARG A 11 26.54 -19.17 -29.87
CA ARG A 11 27.48 -18.29 -30.59
C ARG A 11 26.86 -17.70 -31.87
N MET A 12 25.99 -18.45 -32.55
CA MET A 12 25.26 -17.94 -33.70
C MET A 12 24.25 -16.86 -33.31
N VAL A 13 23.50 -17.03 -32.21
CA VAL A 13 22.58 -16.00 -31.70
C VAL A 13 23.31 -14.69 -31.40
N PHE A 14 24.47 -14.72 -30.74
CA PHE A 14 25.25 -13.50 -30.47
C PHE A 14 25.79 -12.83 -31.73
N LYS A 15 26.29 -13.61 -32.70
CA LYS A 15 26.69 -13.07 -34.02
C LYS A 15 25.51 -12.42 -34.74
N GLU A 16 24.33 -13.03 -34.60
CA GLU A 16 23.11 -12.52 -35.20
C GLU A 16 22.71 -11.15 -34.64
N VAL A 17 22.76 -11.01 -33.31
CA VAL A 17 22.51 -9.73 -32.61
C VAL A 17 23.46 -8.65 -33.11
N TRP A 18 24.74 -8.98 -33.34
CA TRP A 18 25.73 -8.03 -33.79
C TRP A 18 25.53 -7.57 -35.23
N HIS A 19 25.03 -8.43 -36.12
CA HIS A 19 24.89 -8.08 -37.53
C HIS A 19 23.64 -7.24 -37.81
N ARG A 20 22.53 -7.48 -37.09
CA ARG A 20 21.27 -6.75 -37.25
C ARG A 20 20.87 -5.98 -36.00
N LYS A 21 21.73 -5.02 -35.62
CA LYS A 21 21.60 -4.21 -34.40
C LYS A 21 20.28 -3.43 -34.34
N VAL A 22 19.77 -2.92 -35.46
CA VAL A 22 18.57 -2.06 -35.50
C VAL A 22 17.33 -2.81 -35.01
N ASN A 23 16.97 -3.95 -35.62
CA ASN A 23 15.79 -4.72 -35.21
C ASN A 23 15.91 -5.21 -33.76
N PHE A 24 17.11 -5.61 -33.36
CA PHE A 24 17.38 -6.02 -31.98
C PHE A 24 17.17 -4.87 -31.00
N LEU A 25 17.71 -3.68 -31.30
CA LEU A 25 17.56 -2.48 -30.47
C LEU A 25 16.11 -2.01 -30.41
N LEU A 26 15.36 -2.04 -31.52
CA LEU A 26 13.93 -1.69 -31.54
C LEU A 26 13.09 -2.64 -30.69
N ALA A 27 13.37 -3.94 -30.76
CA ALA A 27 12.68 -4.93 -29.92
C ALA A 27 13.07 -4.76 -28.43
N ALA A 28 14.35 -4.54 -28.15
CA ALA A 28 14.83 -4.30 -26.80
C ALA A 28 14.23 -3.01 -26.21
N LEU A 29 14.10 -1.94 -27.01
CA LEU A 29 13.47 -0.69 -26.60
C LEU A 29 11.98 -0.89 -26.27
N ALA A 30 11.25 -1.67 -27.07
CA ALA A 30 9.84 -1.97 -26.81
C ALA A 30 9.66 -2.71 -25.48
N VAL A 31 10.46 -3.75 -25.22
CA VAL A 31 10.44 -4.46 -23.93
C VAL A 31 10.87 -3.55 -22.79
N THR A 32 11.93 -2.76 -22.99
CA THR A 32 12.45 -1.79 -22.00
C THR A 32 11.36 -0.83 -21.55
N THR A 33 10.63 -0.23 -22.50
CA THR A 33 9.56 0.73 -22.19
C THR A 33 8.41 0.05 -21.44
N ALA A 34 7.98 -1.13 -21.86
CA ALA A 34 6.91 -1.87 -21.18
C ALA A 34 7.30 -2.27 -19.75
N VAL A 35 8.52 -2.79 -19.55
CA VAL A 35 9.04 -3.14 -18.23
C VAL A 35 9.22 -1.89 -17.37
N ALA A 36 9.75 -0.80 -17.92
CA ALA A 36 9.92 0.46 -17.18
C ALA A 36 8.59 1.01 -16.68
N PHE A 37 7.55 0.98 -17.51
CA PHE A 37 6.20 1.40 -17.13
C PHE A 37 5.63 0.52 -16.00
N LEU A 38 5.77 -0.80 -16.12
CA LEU A 38 5.31 -1.75 -15.10
C LEU A 38 6.06 -1.56 -13.77
N VAL A 39 7.38 -1.45 -13.83
CA VAL A 39 8.23 -1.24 -12.64
C VAL A 39 7.90 0.09 -11.97
N ALA A 40 7.77 1.18 -12.74
CA ALA A 40 7.37 2.48 -12.22
C ALA A 40 6.01 2.41 -11.51
N PHE A 41 5.02 1.75 -12.11
CA PHE A 41 3.68 1.57 -11.51
C PHE A 41 3.73 0.82 -10.19
N PHE A 42 4.30 -0.39 -10.17
CA PHE A 42 4.35 -1.21 -8.96
C PHE A 42 5.16 -0.54 -7.85
N THR A 43 6.25 0.12 -8.22
CA THR A 43 7.09 0.85 -7.28
C THR A 43 6.34 2.04 -6.68
N ALA A 44 5.68 2.86 -7.50
CA ALA A 44 4.87 3.98 -7.03
C ALA A 44 3.69 3.51 -6.17
N SER A 45 3.02 2.43 -6.58
CA SER A 45 1.90 1.83 -5.84
C SER A 45 2.33 1.38 -4.43
N LYS A 46 3.44 0.66 -4.31
CA LYS A 46 3.98 0.21 -3.02
C LYS A 46 4.54 1.35 -2.15
N ALA A 47 5.20 2.32 -2.76
CA ALA A 47 5.68 3.50 -2.05
C ALA A 47 4.50 4.27 -1.45
N SER A 48 3.44 4.45 -2.25
CA SER A 48 2.17 4.95 -1.77
C SER A 48 1.70 4.10 -0.58
N GLU A 49 1.54 2.78 -0.71
CA GLU A 49 1.07 1.87 0.37
C GLU A 49 1.74 2.13 1.72
N ARG A 50 3.08 2.17 1.74
CA ARG A 50 3.85 2.44 2.95
C ARG A 50 3.58 3.81 3.54
N GLU A 51 3.42 4.83 2.69
CA GLU A 51 3.19 6.19 3.14
C GLU A 51 1.81 6.38 3.77
N THR A 52 0.75 5.82 3.20
CA THR A 52 -0.59 5.89 3.84
C THR A 52 -0.61 5.09 5.13
N ALA A 53 0.02 3.91 5.19
CA ALA A 53 0.12 3.18 6.45
C ALA A 53 0.84 4.02 7.52
N ARG A 54 1.91 4.73 7.16
CA ARG A 54 2.64 5.61 8.07
C ARG A 54 1.85 6.83 8.50
N LEU A 55 1.11 7.46 7.58
CA LEU A 55 0.25 8.59 7.89
C LEU A 55 -0.90 8.16 8.81
N MET A 56 -1.55 7.03 8.52
CA MET A 56 -2.58 6.44 9.40
C MET A 56 -2.05 6.25 10.82
N LEU A 57 -0.84 5.70 10.99
CA LEU A 57 -0.22 5.56 12.32
C LEU A 57 0.04 6.90 13.01
N LYS A 58 0.32 7.97 12.26
CA LYS A 58 0.50 9.32 12.82
C LYS A 58 -0.81 10.03 13.15
N MET A 59 -1.92 9.63 12.53
CA MET A 59 -3.24 10.24 12.75
C MET A 59 -3.94 9.75 14.03
N GLY A 60 -3.32 8.79 14.73
CA GLY A 60 -3.94 8.17 15.91
C GLY A 60 -5.13 7.29 15.51
N TYR A 61 -6.09 7.16 16.42
CA TYR A 61 -7.26 6.29 16.24
C TYR A 61 -8.24 6.83 15.18
N ASN A 62 -8.34 6.11 14.06
CA ASN A 62 -9.18 6.47 12.91
C ASN A 62 -10.61 5.89 12.99
N LEU A 63 -10.85 4.96 13.92
CA LEU A 63 -12.15 4.37 14.15
C LEU A 63 -12.72 4.78 15.50
N ARG A 64 -14.03 5.06 15.53
CA ARG A 64 -14.79 5.30 16.74
C ARG A 64 -15.92 4.29 16.87
N ILE A 65 -15.93 3.61 18.01
CA ILE A 65 -16.99 2.70 18.43
C ILE A 65 -17.68 3.38 19.61
N VAL A 66 -18.97 3.66 19.48
CA VAL A 66 -19.78 4.37 20.48
C VAL A 66 -21.08 3.60 20.73
N ALA A 67 -21.86 3.99 21.74
CA ALA A 67 -23.17 3.42 21.99
C ALA A 67 -24.08 3.56 20.76
N LYS A 68 -24.92 2.55 20.49
CA LYS A 68 -25.78 2.48 19.30
C LYS A 68 -26.80 3.63 19.19
N ASP A 69 -27.24 4.16 20.32
CA ASP A 69 -28.18 5.28 20.41
C ASP A 69 -27.50 6.65 20.48
N ALA A 70 -26.16 6.72 20.40
CA ALA A 70 -25.42 7.97 20.39
C ALA A 70 -25.69 8.80 19.13
N ASP A 71 -25.77 10.12 19.29
CA ASP A 71 -25.89 11.05 18.17
C ASP A 71 -24.54 11.27 17.47
N ILE A 72 -24.32 10.56 16.36
CA ILE A 72 -23.11 10.72 15.54
C ILE A 72 -23.01 12.14 14.96
N GLY A 73 -24.14 12.77 14.61
CA GLY A 73 -24.14 14.12 14.04
C GLY A 73 -23.63 15.14 15.05
N GLY A 74 -24.21 15.12 16.26
CA GLY A 74 -23.75 15.89 17.40
C GLY A 74 -22.29 15.59 17.76
N TYR A 75 -21.88 14.32 17.76
CA TYR A 75 -20.49 13.92 17.99
C TYR A 75 -19.52 14.56 17.00
N LEU A 76 -19.84 14.56 15.70
CA LEU A 76 -18.96 15.11 14.67
C LEU A 76 -18.84 16.64 14.75
N ILE A 77 -19.85 17.32 15.31
CA ILE A 77 -19.84 18.78 15.51
C ILE A 77 -19.13 19.16 16.82
N VAL A 78 -19.40 18.43 17.90
CA VAL A 78 -18.99 18.78 19.27
C VAL A 78 -17.71 18.06 19.70
N GLY A 79 -17.41 16.90 19.13
CA GLY A 79 -16.23 16.07 19.43
C GLY A 79 -16.34 15.16 20.65
N ILE A 80 -17.53 15.04 21.25
CA ILE A 80 -17.80 14.30 22.50
C ILE A 80 -19.08 13.47 22.34
N PRO A 81 -19.08 12.16 22.68
CA PRO A 81 -20.30 11.36 22.56
C PRO A 81 -21.30 11.74 23.65
N ASP A 82 -22.59 11.72 23.32
CA ASP A 82 -23.69 12.07 24.23
C ASP A 82 -24.16 10.90 25.10
N LYS A 83 -23.75 9.67 24.74
CA LYS A 83 -24.10 8.43 25.42
C LYS A 83 -22.87 7.68 25.94
N THR A 84 -23.10 6.89 26.97
CA THR A 84 -22.11 5.98 27.55
C THR A 84 -22.46 4.53 27.26
N MET A 85 -21.45 3.66 27.27
CA MET A 85 -21.58 2.21 27.21
C MET A 85 -20.67 1.56 28.27
N PRO A 86 -20.89 0.27 28.60
CA PRO A 86 -20.07 -0.43 29.58
C PRO A 86 -18.60 -0.57 29.15
N GLU A 87 -17.68 -0.36 30.08
CA GLU A 87 -16.23 -0.55 29.88
C GLU A 87 -15.89 -1.98 29.45
N SER A 88 -16.67 -2.97 29.91
CA SER A 88 -16.54 -4.39 29.54
C SER A 88 -16.60 -4.66 28.03
N TYR A 89 -17.10 -3.73 27.23
CA TYR A 89 -17.12 -3.85 25.77
C TYR A 89 -15.71 -3.87 25.18
N LEU A 90 -14.75 -3.18 25.81
CA LEU A 90 -13.34 -3.21 25.41
C LEU A 90 -12.77 -4.64 25.56
N GLU A 91 -13.02 -5.29 26.69
CA GLU A 91 -12.56 -6.65 26.96
C GLU A 91 -13.20 -7.66 26.01
N LYS A 92 -14.51 -7.50 25.74
CA LYS A 92 -15.22 -8.33 24.76
C LYS A 92 -14.61 -8.23 23.37
N LEU A 93 -14.26 -7.01 22.91
CA LEU A 93 -13.60 -6.82 21.62
C LEU A 93 -12.19 -7.40 21.60
N ALA A 94 -11.41 -7.16 22.67
CA ALA A 94 -10.04 -7.66 22.77
C ALA A 94 -9.94 -9.19 22.82
N ALA A 95 -10.97 -9.87 23.35
CA ALA A 95 -11.02 -11.32 23.42
C ALA A 95 -11.36 -12.01 22.09
N GLN A 96 -11.90 -11.28 21.11
CA GLN A 96 -12.36 -11.86 19.84
C GLN A 96 -11.21 -12.05 18.85
N LYS A 97 -11.10 -13.25 18.28
CA LYS A 97 -10.13 -13.55 17.22
C LYS A 97 -10.56 -13.06 15.83
N SER A 98 -11.87 -12.85 15.64
CA SER A 98 -12.44 -12.45 14.36
C SER A 98 -12.18 -10.98 14.03
N PHE A 99 -11.91 -10.15 15.04
CA PHE A 99 -11.68 -8.71 14.87
C PHE A 99 -10.19 -8.41 14.92
N SER A 100 -9.62 -8.03 13.77
CA SER A 100 -8.20 -7.67 13.68
C SER A 100 -7.99 -6.19 14.02
N TYR A 101 -7.44 -5.92 15.19
CA TYR A 101 -7.04 -4.56 15.61
C TYR A 101 -5.54 -4.49 15.88
N ASN A 102 -4.93 -3.30 15.78
CA ASN A 102 -3.58 -3.08 16.31
C ASN A 102 -3.62 -2.56 17.75
N HIS A 103 -4.53 -1.64 17.99
CA HIS A 103 -4.60 -0.83 19.19
C HIS A 103 -6.06 -0.53 19.50
N LEU A 104 -6.46 -0.79 20.75
CA LEU A 104 -7.75 -0.39 21.29
C LEU A 104 -7.55 0.48 22.52
N LEU A 105 -8.35 1.54 22.61
CA LEU A 105 -8.31 2.49 23.71
C LEU A 105 -9.73 2.87 24.11
N ALA A 106 -10.13 2.55 25.33
CA ALA A 106 -11.37 3.09 25.88
C ALA A 106 -11.16 4.50 26.44
N THR A 107 -12.14 5.37 26.22
CA THR A 107 -12.16 6.71 26.77
C THR A 107 -13.54 7.07 27.32
N LEU A 108 -13.54 7.83 28.42
CA LEU A 108 -14.72 8.47 28.97
C LEU A 108 -14.56 9.98 28.83
N ASP A 109 -15.39 10.59 28.01
CA ASP A 109 -15.41 12.04 27.79
C ASP A 109 -16.64 12.64 28.48
N GLY A 110 -16.42 13.61 29.37
CA GLY A 110 -17.49 14.35 30.06
C GLY A 110 -17.28 15.85 29.93
N LYS A 111 -18.36 16.58 29.61
CA LYS A 111 -18.36 18.04 29.71
C LYS A 111 -18.40 18.45 31.17
N MET A 112 -17.61 19.44 31.54
CA MET A 112 -17.66 20.04 32.87
C MET A 112 -17.38 21.53 32.82
N ASN A 113 -17.94 22.27 33.77
CA ASN A 113 -17.54 23.64 34.04
C ASN A 113 -16.62 23.63 35.27
N TRP A 114 -15.39 24.08 35.10
CA TRP A 114 -14.43 24.17 36.20
C TRP A 114 -13.86 25.58 36.27
N ARG A 115 -14.02 26.23 37.42
CA ARG A 115 -13.61 27.63 37.65
C ARG A 115 -14.20 28.61 36.63
N GLY A 116 -15.43 28.37 36.17
CA GLY A 116 -16.11 29.20 35.17
C GLY A 116 -15.72 28.93 33.72
N LEU A 117 -14.80 27.98 33.47
CA LEU A 117 -14.41 27.55 32.13
C LEU A 117 -15.10 26.24 31.75
N ASP A 118 -15.79 26.24 30.62
CA ASP A 118 -16.31 25.00 30.02
C ASP A 118 -15.16 24.23 29.36
N LEU A 119 -14.93 23.01 29.84
CA LEU A 119 -13.87 22.14 29.35
C LEU A 119 -14.35 20.68 29.30
N VAL A 120 -13.51 19.83 28.74
CA VAL A 120 -13.80 18.39 28.62
C VAL A 120 -12.85 17.62 29.52
N LEU A 121 -13.40 16.83 30.45
CA LEU A 121 -12.63 15.83 31.18
C LEU A 121 -12.61 14.54 30.37
N THR A 122 -11.41 14.02 30.10
CA THR A 122 -11.23 12.76 29.40
C THR A 122 -10.48 11.77 30.29
N GLY A 123 -11.14 10.65 30.61
CA GLY A 123 -10.51 9.47 31.18
C GLY A 123 -9.94 8.58 30.09
N ILE A 124 -8.69 8.16 30.22
CA ILE A 124 -8.00 7.30 29.25
C ILE A 124 -7.65 5.97 29.91
N ALA A 125 -8.11 4.86 29.33
CA ALA A 125 -7.73 3.51 29.77
C ALA A 125 -6.33 3.14 29.28
N PRO A 126 -5.66 2.16 29.90
CA PRO A 126 -4.47 1.54 29.31
C PRO A 126 -4.75 1.00 27.91
N GLU A 127 -3.83 1.23 26.98
CA GLU A 127 -3.97 0.77 25.60
C GLU A 127 -3.84 -0.75 25.51
N VAL A 128 -4.78 -1.39 24.81
CA VAL A 128 -4.79 -2.84 24.57
C VAL A 128 -4.25 -3.11 23.16
N CYS A 129 -3.12 -3.82 23.09
CA CYS A 129 -2.51 -4.25 21.84
C CYS A 129 -2.90 -5.70 21.50
N ALA A 130 -2.91 -6.04 20.21
CA ALA A 130 -3.19 -7.41 19.79
C ALA A 130 -2.11 -8.41 20.27
N PRO A 131 -2.48 -9.66 20.62
CA PRO A 131 -1.53 -10.68 21.06
C PRO A 131 -0.39 -10.90 20.06
N GLY A 132 0.86 -10.85 20.53
CA GLY A 132 2.04 -11.07 19.70
C GLY A 132 2.55 -9.86 18.92
N GLN A 133 1.90 -8.69 19.02
CA GLN A 133 2.38 -7.43 18.47
C GLN A 133 2.67 -6.43 19.59
N ALA A 134 3.87 -6.48 20.18
CA ALA A 134 4.36 -5.42 21.06
C ALA A 134 4.74 -4.19 20.22
N LYS A 135 3.73 -3.42 19.78
CA LYS A 135 3.91 -2.10 19.19
C LYS A 135 3.99 -1.08 20.32
N GLY A 136 4.81 -0.03 20.15
CA GLY A 136 4.84 1.08 21.12
C GLY A 136 3.46 1.74 21.23
N ALA A 137 3.13 2.23 22.43
CA ALA A 137 1.84 2.90 22.65
C ALA A 137 1.69 4.10 21.71
N MET A 138 0.52 4.23 21.08
CA MET A 138 0.26 5.34 20.15
C MET A 138 -0.14 6.62 20.87
N THR A 139 -0.71 6.49 22.06
CA THR A 139 -1.02 7.59 22.95
C THR A 139 -0.18 7.49 24.23
N PHE A 140 -0.08 8.58 24.97
CA PHE A 140 0.43 8.53 26.33
C PHE A 140 -0.59 7.86 27.25
N SER A 141 -0.09 7.17 28.27
CA SER A 141 -0.87 6.77 29.43
C SER A 141 -0.78 7.88 30.49
N VAL A 142 -1.90 8.15 31.17
CA VAL A 142 -1.94 9.09 32.29
C VAL A 142 -1.98 8.29 33.60
N PRO A 143 -0.97 8.40 34.47
CA PRO A 143 -0.95 7.68 35.74
C PRO A 143 -2.15 8.03 36.64
N PRO A 144 -2.67 7.07 37.42
CA PRO A 144 -3.72 7.35 38.40
C PRO A 144 -3.34 8.47 39.38
N GLY A 145 -4.28 9.35 39.72
CA GLY A 145 -4.05 10.51 40.58
C GLY A 145 -3.29 11.67 39.93
N THR A 146 -3.03 11.59 38.61
CA THR A 146 -2.40 12.67 37.85
C THR A 146 -3.30 13.18 36.72
N ALA A 147 -3.00 14.37 36.22
CA ALA A 147 -3.69 14.98 35.10
C ALA A 147 -2.71 15.59 34.10
N TYR A 148 -3.04 15.46 32.82
CA TYR A 148 -2.46 16.23 31.74
C TYR A 148 -3.46 17.30 31.30
N VAL A 149 -2.99 18.53 31.17
CA VAL A 149 -3.86 19.70 30.93
C VAL A 149 -3.58 20.25 29.54
N GLY A 150 -4.63 20.43 28.74
CA GLY A 150 -4.58 21.04 27.42
C GLY A 150 -4.03 22.46 27.46
N TYR A 151 -3.43 22.91 26.36
CA TYR A 151 -2.72 24.19 26.29
C TYR A 151 -3.62 25.38 26.69
N ARG A 152 -4.83 25.46 26.15
CA ARG A 152 -5.77 26.57 26.40
C ARG A 152 -6.34 26.55 27.81
N VAL A 153 -6.62 25.37 28.37
CA VAL A 153 -7.01 25.24 29.79
C VAL A 153 -5.88 25.72 30.70
N ALA A 154 -4.63 25.30 30.42
CA ALA A 154 -3.47 25.69 31.22
C ALA A 154 -3.21 27.21 31.15
N GLU A 155 -3.32 27.79 29.95
CA GLU A 155 -3.15 29.22 29.72
C GLU A 155 -4.24 30.06 30.43
N MET A 156 -5.52 29.75 30.20
CA MET A 156 -6.64 30.53 30.75
C MET A 156 -6.77 30.44 32.26
N LEU A 157 -6.48 29.27 32.85
CA LEU A 157 -6.58 29.05 34.29
C LEU A 157 -5.22 29.20 35.01
N SER A 158 -4.17 29.60 34.29
CA SER A 158 -2.80 29.76 34.80
C SER A 158 -2.26 28.51 35.52
N VAL A 159 -2.67 27.33 35.08
CA VAL A 159 -2.27 26.03 35.65
C VAL A 159 -0.90 25.65 35.14
N ARG A 160 -0.04 25.18 36.04
CA ARG A 160 1.33 24.75 35.75
C ARG A 160 1.56 23.31 36.18
N LYS A 161 2.61 22.71 35.63
CA LYS A 161 3.11 21.41 36.09
C LYS A 161 3.44 21.50 37.58
N GLY A 162 2.91 20.56 38.36
CA GLY A 162 3.07 20.46 39.81
C GLY A 162 1.85 20.90 40.60
N ASP A 163 0.93 21.66 40.00
CA ASP A 163 -0.28 22.11 40.65
C ASP A 163 -1.23 20.94 40.99
N VAL A 164 -2.14 21.18 41.93
CA VAL A 164 -3.20 20.22 42.28
C VAL A 164 -4.54 20.78 41.81
N LEU A 165 -5.24 20.00 41.01
CA LEU A 165 -6.58 20.29 40.52
C LEU A 165 -7.59 19.57 41.41
N ASP A 166 -8.52 20.30 42.00
CA ASP A 166 -9.70 19.72 42.63
C ASP A 166 -10.84 19.70 41.61
N LEU A 167 -11.18 18.50 41.14
CA LEU A 167 -12.26 18.24 40.18
C LEU A 167 -13.36 17.43 40.88
N ASN A 168 -14.47 18.09 41.23
CA ASN A 168 -15.60 17.50 41.96
C ASN A 168 -15.20 16.73 43.24
N GLY A 169 -14.21 17.23 44.00
CA GLY A 169 -13.76 16.62 45.26
C GLY A 169 -12.65 15.59 45.09
N LYS A 170 -12.17 15.35 43.87
CA LYS A 170 -10.99 14.52 43.59
C LYS A 170 -9.80 15.42 43.27
N GLU A 171 -8.74 15.26 44.05
CA GLU A 171 -7.46 15.94 43.80
C GLU A 171 -6.62 15.17 42.77
N LEU A 172 -6.23 15.85 41.69
CA LEU A 172 -5.30 15.34 40.68
C LEU A 172 -4.07 16.24 40.57
N LYS A 173 -2.88 15.64 40.57
CA LYS A 173 -1.64 16.40 40.37
C LYS A 173 -1.35 16.61 38.89
N VAL A 174 -1.09 17.86 38.49
CA VAL A 174 -0.72 18.19 37.11
C VAL A 174 0.70 17.69 36.84
N GLU A 175 0.82 16.64 36.04
CA GLU A 175 2.12 16.10 35.65
C GLU A 175 2.65 16.77 34.38
N ARG A 176 1.75 17.20 33.48
CA ARG A 176 2.11 17.81 32.21
C ARG A 176 1.06 18.81 31.72
N CYS A 177 1.53 19.93 31.19
CA CYS A 177 0.73 20.80 30.31
C CYS A 177 1.09 20.45 28.87
N LEU A 178 0.09 20.20 28.03
CA LEU A 178 0.27 19.81 26.63
C LEU A 178 0.64 21.04 25.79
N ALA A 179 1.33 20.80 24.68
CA ALA A 179 1.62 21.84 23.70
C ALA A 179 0.35 22.15 22.89
N GLU A 180 0.25 23.37 22.35
CA GLU A 180 -0.88 23.77 21.51
C GLU A 180 -1.03 22.83 20.31
N SER A 181 -2.21 22.23 20.19
CA SER A 181 -2.58 21.29 19.14
C SER A 181 -3.48 21.93 18.09
N GLY A 182 -4.20 23.00 18.43
CA GLY A 182 -5.16 23.66 17.56
C GLY A 182 -6.47 22.89 17.39
N ASP A 183 -6.72 21.88 18.22
CA ASP A 183 -7.95 21.10 18.23
C ASP A 183 -8.60 21.04 19.63
N LEU A 184 -9.61 20.19 19.80
CA LEU A 184 -10.37 20.08 21.04
C LEU A 184 -9.51 19.63 22.24
N ASP A 185 -8.35 19.01 22.02
CA ASP A 185 -7.44 18.58 23.09
C ASP A 185 -6.85 19.78 23.86
N ASP A 186 -6.80 20.97 23.25
CA ASP A 186 -6.38 22.19 23.95
C ASP A 186 -7.36 22.60 25.06
N MET A 187 -8.63 22.21 24.95
CA MET A 187 -9.72 22.44 25.90
C MET A 187 -10.03 21.21 26.78
N ARG A 188 -9.07 20.27 26.91
CA ARG A 188 -9.23 19.05 27.72
C ARG A 188 -8.39 19.04 28.99
N ILE A 189 -8.91 18.37 30.02
CA ILE A 189 -8.11 17.79 31.10
C ILE A 189 -8.18 16.28 30.94
N GLN A 190 -7.03 15.61 30.91
CA GLN A 190 -6.92 14.17 30.68
C GLN A 190 -6.37 13.49 31.93
N CYS A 191 -7.00 12.41 32.36
CA CYS A 191 -6.61 11.63 33.54
C CYS A 191 -6.79 10.13 33.29
N SER A 192 -6.49 9.30 34.29
CA SER A 192 -6.76 7.86 34.19
C SER A 192 -8.27 7.62 34.04
N LEU A 193 -8.65 6.56 33.31
CA LEU A 193 -10.07 6.24 33.12
C LEU A 193 -10.82 6.12 34.45
N LYS A 194 -10.20 5.47 35.44
CA LYS A 194 -10.77 5.27 36.76
C LYS A 194 -11.03 6.61 37.48
N ASP A 195 -10.08 7.55 37.42
CA ASP A 195 -10.27 8.87 38.05
C ASP A 195 -11.40 9.64 37.37
N ALA A 196 -11.50 9.60 36.04
CA ALA A 196 -12.60 10.26 35.32
C ALA A 196 -13.97 9.65 35.66
N GLN A 197 -14.06 8.33 35.76
CA GLN A 197 -15.29 7.64 36.18
C GLN A 197 -15.73 8.07 37.58
N GLU A 198 -14.79 8.23 38.52
CA GLU A 198 -15.07 8.75 39.86
C GLU A 198 -15.54 10.21 39.82
N ILE A 199 -14.83 11.09 39.09
CA ILE A 199 -15.12 12.53 38.99
C ILE A 199 -16.47 12.81 38.32
N LEU A 200 -16.84 12.01 37.32
CA LEU A 200 -18.09 12.15 36.57
C LEU A 200 -19.25 11.34 37.18
N GLY A 201 -19.00 10.50 38.20
CA GLY A 201 -20.02 9.65 38.81
C GLY A 201 -20.51 8.52 37.88
N LEU A 202 -19.65 8.01 37.01
CA LEU A 202 -19.96 7.03 35.96
C LEU A 202 -19.08 5.77 36.09
N PRO A 203 -19.16 5.02 37.19
CA PRO A 203 -18.32 3.85 37.42
C PRO A 203 -18.55 2.76 36.35
N GLY A 204 -17.46 2.24 35.77
CA GLY A 204 -17.51 1.17 34.77
C GLY A 204 -18.11 1.56 33.41
N GLN A 205 -18.29 2.86 33.16
CA GLN A 205 -18.82 3.38 31.90
C GLN A 205 -17.74 4.11 31.10
N ILE A 206 -17.90 4.10 29.77
CA ILE A 206 -17.04 4.78 28.79
C ILE A 206 -17.92 5.43 27.72
N THR A 207 -17.44 6.48 27.05
CA THR A 207 -18.19 7.09 25.94
C THR A 207 -17.80 6.54 24.59
N ALA A 208 -16.54 6.10 24.43
CA ALA A 208 -16.04 5.58 23.16
C ALA A 208 -14.93 4.55 23.35
N ILE A 209 -14.83 3.62 22.40
CA ILE A 209 -13.63 2.83 22.14
C ILE A 209 -13.04 3.35 20.84
N LYS A 210 -11.77 3.77 20.90
CA LYS A 210 -11.01 4.24 19.74
C LYS A 210 -10.13 3.08 19.25
N ALA A 211 -10.11 2.85 17.95
CA ALA A 211 -9.29 1.79 17.34
C ALA A 211 -8.47 2.34 16.18
N VAL A 212 -7.29 1.74 15.95
CA VAL A 212 -6.56 1.90 14.68
C VAL A 212 -6.80 0.69 13.82
N ASP A 213 -7.43 0.96 12.69
CA ASP A 213 -7.75 -0.04 11.69
C ASP A 213 -6.52 -0.40 10.82
N CYS A 214 -6.51 -1.64 10.33
CA CYS A 214 -5.58 -2.20 9.35
C CYS A 214 -6.27 -2.81 8.13
N LEU A 215 -7.58 -2.62 7.93
CA LEU A 215 -8.33 -3.14 6.78
C LEU A 215 -8.04 -2.39 5.47
N CYS A 216 -6.80 -1.91 5.28
CA CYS A 216 -6.31 -1.32 4.03
C CYS A 216 -6.42 -2.25 2.80
N PHE A 217 -6.77 -3.53 2.98
CA PHE A 217 -6.75 -4.58 1.96
C PHE A 217 -8.04 -5.40 1.86
N ALA A 218 -9.10 -5.06 2.60
CA ALA A 218 -10.38 -5.74 2.45
C ALA A 218 -11.03 -5.38 1.10
N LYS A 219 -11.61 -6.37 0.41
CA LYS A 219 -12.40 -6.13 -0.80
C LYS A 219 -13.79 -5.62 -0.38
N GLY A 220 -14.06 -4.33 -0.57
CA GLY A 220 -15.33 -3.70 -0.21
C GLY A 220 -15.10 -2.32 0.42
N ASP A 221 -16.15 -1.74 0.99
CA ASP A 221 -16.00 -0.60 1.90
C ASP A 221 -15.54 -1.14 3.27
N PRO A 222 -14.30 -0.84 3.72
CA PRO A 222 -13.79 -1.34 4.99
C PRO A 222 -14.68 -0.99 6.19
N VAL A 223 -15.38 0.14 6.14
CA VAL A 223 -16.25 0.60 7.23
C VAL A 223 -17.51 -0.26 7.34
N GLU A 224 -18.08 -0.67 6.20
CA GLU A 224 -19.26 -1.53 6.17
C GLU A 224 -18.94 -2.91 6.73
N ILE A 225 -17.85 -3.51 6.26
CA ILE A 225 -17.35 -4.81 6.76
C ILE A 225 -17.16 -4.74 8.28
N LEU A 226 -16.55 -3.66 8.74
CA LEU A 226 -16.25 -3.49 10.15
C LEU A 226 -17.49 -3.22 11.01
N ARG A 227 -18.49 -2.52 10.47
CA ARG A 227 -19.78 -2.34 11.13
C ARG A 227 -20.51 -3.67 11.29
N GLU A 228 -20.43 -4.56 10.31
CA GLU A 228 -20.97 -5.92 10.41
C GLU A 228 -20.23 -6.77 11.45
N GLU A 229 -18.89 -6.80 11.39
CA GLU A 229 -18.06 -7.57 12.31
C GLU A 229 -18.24 -7.11 13.77
N ILE A 230 -18.14 -5.80 14.02
CA ILE A 230 -18.32 -5.24 15.36
C ILE A 230 -19.79 -5.35 15.79
N GLY A 231 -20.75 -5.15 14.89
CA GLY A 231 -22.18 -5.32 15.20
C GLY A 231 -22.55 -6.74 15.62
N ALA A 232 -21.85 -7.75 15.10
CA ALA A 232 -22.01 -9.14 15.55
C ALA A 232 -21.47 -9.39 16.97
N ILE A 233 -20.42 -8.68 17.37
CA ILE A 233 -19.78 -8.83 18.70
C ILE A 233 -20.47 -7.94 19.75
N LEU A 234 -20.81 -6.71 19.37
CA LEU A 234 -21.41 -5.66 20.18
C LEU A 234 -22.67 -5.10 19.48
N PRO A 235 -23.83 -5.77 19.60
CA PRO A 235 -25.07 -5.35 18.93
C PRO A 235 -25.62 -3.99 19.38
N GLU A 236 -25.15 -3.52 20.54
CA GLU A 236 -25.49 -2.23 21.16
C GLU A 236 -24.41 -1.15 20.94
N ALA A 237 -23.41 -1.42 20.11
CA ALA A 237 -22.46 -0.42 19.66
C ALA A 237 -22.73 -0.07 18.19
N GLN A 238 -22.33 1.13 17.80
CA GLN A 238 -22.24 1.53 16.41
C GLN A 238 -20.84 2.06 16.11
N VAL A 239 -20.47 1.94 14.84
CA VAL A 239 -19.12 2.21 14.37
C VAL A 239 -19.16 3.22 13.26
N PHE A 240 -18.34 4.24 13.38
CA PHE A 240 -18.07 5.18 12.30
C PHE A 240 -16.59 5.48 12.23
N GLN A 241 -16.16 5.77 11.00
CA GLN A 241 -14.81 6.23 10.76
C GLN A 241 -14.78 7.74 10.92
N ALA A 242 -13.85 8.25 11.72
CA ALA A 242 -13.56 9.68 11.70
C ALA A 242 -12.90 9.96 10.34
N LYS A 243 -13.65 10.58 9.42
CA LYS A 243 -13.19 10.84 8.04
C LYS A 243 -11.83 11.50 8.09
N SER A 244 -10.84 10.77 7.60
CA SER A 244 -9.44 11.15 7.73
C SER A 244 -8.90 11.53 6.36
N LEU A 245 -7.83 12.34 6.33
CA LEU A 245 -7.04 12.60 5.11
C LEU A 245 -6.67 11.31 4.36
N ALA A 246 -6.60 10.20 5.09
CA ALA A 246 -6.29 8.89 4.55
C ALA A 246 -7.43 8.28 3.71
N ASP A 247 -8.70 8.64 3.92
CA ASP A 247 -9.81 8.20 3.03
C ASP A 247 -9.69 8.83 1.65
N THR A 248 -9.36 10.13 1.62
CA THR A 248 -9.08 10.85 0.38
C THR A 248 -7.89 10.22 -0.35
N ARG A 249 -6.85 9.79 0.38
CA ARG A 249 -5.70 9.07 -0.19
C ARG A 249 -6.05 7.66 -0.66
N ALA A 250 -6.90 6.92 0.07
CA ALA A 250 -7.38 5.62 -0.34
C ALA A 250 -8.16 5.71 -1.66
N LYS A 251 -9.04 6.71 -1.80
CA LYS A 251 -9.76 7.01 -3.04
C LYS A 251 -8.82 7.41 -4.18
N GLN A 252 -7.84 8.28 -3.92
CA GLN A 252 -6.82 8.66 -4.91
C GLN A 252 -6.05 7.44 -5.42
N ARG A 253 -5.68 6.50 -4.55
CA ARG A 253 -5.04 5.24 -4.95
C ARG A 253 -5.94 4.36 -5.77
N GLN A 254 -7.20 4.22 -5.38
CA GLN A 254 -8.15 3.41 -6.13
C GLN A 254 -8.32 3.97 -7.54
N MET A 255 -8.40 5.30 -7.68
CA MET A 255 -8.42 5.97 -8.98
C MET A 255 -7.16 5.65 -9.80
N ILE A 256 -5.96 5.78 -9.22
CA ILE A 256 -4.70 5.44 -9.91
C ILE A 256 -4.70 3.96 -10.31
N ARG A 257 -5.05 3.04 -9.41
CA ARG A 257 -5.12 1.60 -9.72
C ARG A 257 -6.09 1.31 -10.86
N ASN A 258 -7.26 1.94 -10.88
CA ASN A 258 -8.25 1.76 -11.93
C ASN A 258 -7.73 2.26 -13.29
N ILE A 259 -7.07 3.42 -13.32
CA ILE A 259 -6.44 3.96 -14.53
C ILE A 259 -5.39 2.96 -15.06
N PHE A 260 -4.50 2.47 -14.20
CA PHE A 260 -3.47 1.51 -14.59
C PHE A 260 -4.01 0.12 -14.94
N ALA A 261 -5.11 -0.33 -14.31
CA ALA A 261 -5.76 -1.59 -14.64
C ALA A 261 -6.28 -1.58 -16.10
N VAL A 262 -6.66 -0.41 -16.61
CA VAL A 262 -7.05 -0.23 -18.01
C VAL A 262 -5.81 -0.03 -18.90
N LEU A 263 -4.86 0.82 -18.51
CA LEU A 263 -3.69 1.15 -19.35
C LEU A 263 -2.68 -0.01 -19.52
N LEU A 264 -2.44 -0.80 -18.47
CA LEU A 264 -1.40 -1.83 -18.49
C LEU A 264 -1.65 -2.92 -19.55
N PRO A 265 -2.89 -3.45 -19.73
CA PRO A 265 -3.21 -4.32 -20.86
C PRO A 265 -2.90 -3.71 -22.23
N PHE A 266 -3.23 -2.43 -22.46
CA PHE A 266 -2.93 -1.76 -23.73
C PHE A 266 -1.42 -1.69 -24.00
N VAL A 267 -0.61 -1.36 -22.97
CA VAL A 267 0.85 -1.33 -23.09
C VAL A 267 1.41 -2.71 -23.40
N ILE A 268 0.92 -3.76 -22.73
CA ILE A 268 1.37 -5.14 -22.97
C ILE A 268 0.99 -5.59 -24.39
N ILE A 269 -0.26 -5.37 -24.81
CA ILE A 269 -0.74 -5.77 -26.15
C ILE A 269 0.04 -5.05 -27.24
N SER A 270 0.19 -3.72 -27.15
CA SER A 270 0.93 -2.93 -28.13
C SER A 270 2.40 -3.34 -28.22
N CYS A 271 3.06 -3.61 -27.08
CA CYS A 271 4.42 -4.15 -27.04
C CYS A 271 4.49 -5.54 -27.72
N GLY A 272 3.53 -6.42 -27.43
CA GLY A 272 3.46 -7.76 -28.01
C GLY A 272 3.27 -7.73 -29.52
N VAL A 273 2.36 -6.89 -30.02
CA VAL A 273 2.15 -6.67 -31.46
C VAL A 273 3.42 -6.13 -32.10
N TRP A 274 4.09 -5.16 -31.48
CA TRP A 274 5.34 -4.60 -31.99
C TRP A 274 6.45 -5.64 -32.11
N ILE A 275 6.66 -6.45 -31.07
CA ILE A 275 7.64 -7.55 -31.08
C ILE A 275 7.27 -8.60 -32.15
N GLY A 276 5.99 -8.94 -32.26
CA GLY A 276 5.49 -9.87 -33.28
C GLY A 276 5.76 -9.38 -34.70
N VAL A 277 5.48 -8.11 -34.99
CA VAL A 277 5.78 -7.50 -36.30
C VAL A 277 7.28 -7.51 -36.59
N LEU A 278 8.12 -7.16 -35.61
CA LEU A 278 9.57 -7.22 -35.77
C LEU A 278 10.07 -8.65 -35.99
N ALA A 279 9.45 -9.65 -35.36
CA ALA A 279 9.75 -11.06 -35.59
C ALA A 279 9.37 -11.47 -37.02
N ILE A 280 8.18 -11.12 -37.51
CA ILE A 280 7.75 -11.37 -38.89
C ILE A 280 8.76 -10.77 -39.88
N MET A 281 9.13 -9.49 -39.71
CA MET A 281 10.11 -8.84 -40.58
C MET A 281 11.47 -9.52 -40.52
N ASN A 282 11.96 -9.82 -39.31
CA ASN A 282 13.27 -10.43 -39.12
C ASN A 282 13.37 -11.81 -39.78
N VAL A 283 12.28 -12.57 -39.71
CA VAL A 283 12.18 -13.91 -40.23
C VAL A 283 12.01 -13.91 -41.75
N ARG A 284 11.18 -13.01 -42.29
CA ARG A 284 11.02 -12.83 -43.75
C ARG A 284 12.34 -12.51 -44.43
N ASP A 285 13.12 -11.58 -43.87
CA ASP A 285 14.44 -11.22 -44.41
C ASP A 285 15.47 -12.36 -44.33
N ARG A 286 15.14 -13.47 -43.65
CA ARG A 286 16.02 -14.63 -43.41
C ARG A 286 15.46 -15.92 -43.96
N GLN A 287 14.35 -15.87 -44.69
CA GLN A 287 13.80 -17.06 -45.34
C GLN A 287 14.83 -17.81 -46.21
N PRO A 288 15.69 -17.15 -47.00
CA PRO A 288 16.74 -17.84 -47.76
C PRO A 288 17.77 -18.55 -46.85
N GLU A 289 18.20 -17.89 -45.77
CA GLU A 289 19.12 -18.49 -44.77
C GLU A 289 18.50 -19.71 -44.08
N ILE A 290 17.21 -19.63 -43.73
CA ILE A 290 16.45 -20.73 -43.11
C ILE A 290 16.33 -21.92 -44.07
N GLY A 291 16.01 -21.65 -45.34
CA GLY A 291 15.94 -22.68 -46.38
C GLY A 291 17.27 -23.40 -46.58
N LEU A 292 18.39 -22.66 -46.59
CA LEU A 292 19.72 -23.23 -46.70
C LEU A 292 20.09 -24.08 -45.47
N LEU A 293 19.81 -23.62 -44.26
CA LEU A 293 20.02 -24.40 -43.03
C LEU A 293 19.21 -25.71 -43.04
N ARG A 294 17.96 -25.65 -43.49
CA ARG A 294 17.09 -26.84 -43.63
C ARG A 294 17.59 -27.80 -44.70
N ALA A 295 18.08 -27.29 -45.84
CA ALA A 295 18.68 -28.11 -46.89
C ALA A 295 19.98 -28.80 -46.46
N LEU A 296 20.75 -28.17 -45.56
CA LEU A 296 21.94 -28.76 -44.92
C LEU A 296 21.60 -29.79 -43.82
N GLY A 297 20.32 -30.05 -43.56
CA GLY A 297 19.88 -31.07 -42.61
C GLY A 297 19.71 -30.60 -41.16
N TYR A 298 19.64 -29.29 -40.91
CA TYR A 298 19.30 -28.79 -39.57
C TYR A 298 17.82 -29.03 -39.24
N ASP A 299 17.57 -29.62 -38.06
CA ASP A 299 16.22 -29.82 -37.54
C ASP A 299 15.47 -28.48 -37.33
N THR A 300 14.16 -28.50 -37.57
CA THR A 300 13.23 -27.38 -37.32
C THR A 300 13.40 -26.82 -35.89
N ALA A 301 13.61 -27.69 -34.90
CA ALA A 301 13.79 -27.29 -33.51
C ALA A 301 15.08 -26.46 -33.28
N ASN A 302 16.17 -26.79 -33.98
CA ASN A 302 17.44 -26.06 -33.87
C ASN A 302 17.34 -24.68 -34.52
N VAL A 303 16.63 -24.58 -35.65
CA VAL A 303 16.35 -23.30 -36.30
C VAL A 303 15.42 -22.45 -35.43
N MET A 304 14.35 -23.03 -34.85
CA MET A 304 13.48 -22.33 -33.90
C MET A 304 14.25 -21.81 -32.68
N LEU A 305 15.15 -22.62 -32.11
CA LEU A 305 15.95 -22.24 -30.94
C LEU A 305 16.86 -21.03 -31.24
N LEU A 306 17.34 -20.88 -32.47
CA LEU A 306 18.10 -19.70 -32.90
C LEU A 306 17.27 -18.41 -32.75
N PHE A 307 16.07 -18.39 -33.34
CA PHE A 307 15.20 -17.21 -33.32
C PHE A 307 14.60 -16.94 -31.94
N LEU A 308 14.14 -17.97 -31.23
CA LEU A 308 13.60 -17.82 -29.88
C LEU A 308 14.68 -17.46 -28.86
N GLY A 309 15.91 -17.96 -29.03
CA GLY A 309 17.06 -17.59 -28.19
C GLY A 309 17.38 -16.09 -28.27
N LYS A 310 17.24 -15.49 -29.46
CA LYS A 310 17.34 -14.03 -29.62
C LYS A 310 16.23 -13.29 -28.88
N ALA A 311 14.99 -13.78 -28.94
CA ALA A 311 13.86 -13.20 -28.20
C ALA A 311 14.10 -13.24 -26.68
N VAL A 312 14.71 -14.31 -26.16
CA VAL A 312 15.13 -14.40 -24.76
C VAL A 312 16.15 -13.30 -24.41
N LEU A 313 17.19 -13.10 -25.24
CA LEU A 313 18.18 -12.04 -25.00
C LEU A 313 17.55 -10.64 -25.04
N VAL A 314 16.65 -10.39 -25.98
CA VAL A 314 15.86 -9.14 -26.05
C VAL A 314 15.06 -8.93 -24.76
N GLY A 315 14.37 -9.98 -24.30
CA GLY A 315 13.60 -9.94 -23.06
C GLY A 315 14.45 -9.68 -21.81
N LEU A 316 15.62 -10.31 -21.72
CA LEU A 316 16.55 -10.13 -20.59
C LEU A 316 17.14 -8.72 -20.57
N LEU A 317 17.62 -8.23 -21.72
CA LEU A 317 18.15 -6.87 -21.82
C LEU A 317 17.08 -5.82 -21.55
N GLY A 318 15.88 -6.03 -22.09
CA GLY A 318 14.73 -5.17 -21.83
C GLY A 318 14.29 -5.21 -20.35
N ALA A 319 14.38 -6.36 -19.68
CA ALA A 319 14.11 -6.46 -18.25
C ALA A 319 15.11 -5.64 -17.42
N VAL A 320 16.41 -5.80 -17.69
CA VAL A 320 17.47 -5.10 -16.96
C VAL A 320 17.42 -3.59 -17.21
N ALA A 321 17.38 -3.18 -18.47
CA ALA A 321 17.31 -1.77 -18.85
C ALA A 321 15.99 -1.13 -18.38
N GLY A 322 14.87 -1.83 -18.56
CA GLY A 322 13.55 -1.35 -18.14
C GLY A 322 13.43 -1.23 -16.63
N PHE A 323 13.96 -2.17 -15.86
CA PHE A 323 14.00 -2.05 -14.40
C PHE A 323 14.84 -0.87 -13.93
N GLY A 324 16.03 -0.68 -14.53
CA GLY A 324 16.90 0.46 -14.23
C GLY A 324 16.23 1.79 -14.55
N LEU A 325 15.65 1.92 -15.75
CA LEU A 325 14.93 3.13 -16.17
C LEU A 325 13.67 3.38 -15.34
N GLY A 326 12.83 2.36 -15.12
CA GLY A 326 11.60 2.50 -14.34
C GLY A 326 11.88 2.88 -12.88
N THR A 327 12.90 2.28 -12.27
CA THR A 327 13.35 2.64 -10.92
C THR A 327 13.96 4.04 -10.90
N GLY A 328 14.80 4.38 -11.88
CA GLY A 328 15.44 5.70 -11.99
C GLY A 328 14.43 6.84 -12.17
N LEU A 329 13.46 6.65 -13.08
CA LEU A 329 12.35 7.58 -13.27
C LEU A 329 11.50 7.71 -12.00
N GLY A 330 11.22 6.59 -11.33
CA GLY A 330 10.50 6.58 -10.05
C GLY A 330 11.24 7.33 -8.94
N LEU A 331 12.57 7.23 -8.89
CA LEU A 331 13.40 7.97 -7.92
C LEU A 331 13.52 9.46 -8.24
N HIS A 332 13.62 9.82 -9.52
CA HIS A 332 13.84 11.21 -9.94
C HIS A 332 12.55 12.03 -9.99
N PHE A 333 11.49 11.49 -10.59
CA PHE A 333 10.19 12.17 -10.72
C PHE A 333 9.23 11.85 -9.58
N GLY A 334 9.46 10.78 -8.82
CA GLY A 334 8.64 10.42 -7.65
C GLY A 334 8.46 11.57 -6.65
N PRO A 335 9.53 12.30 -6.27
CA PRO A 335 9.43 13.47 -5.40
C PRO A 335 8.62 14.64 -5.96
N GLY A 336 8.60 14.85 -7.28
CA GLY A 336 7.88 15.96 -7.91
C GLY A 336 6.41 15.65 -8.21
N VAL A 337 6.09 14.39 -8.51
CA VAL A 337 4.71 13.94 -8.76
C VAL A 337 3.98 13.62 -7.45
N PHE A 338 4.73 13.23 -6.42
CA PHE A 338 4.23 12.99 -5.07
C PHE A 338 5.20 13.64 -4.06
N GLU A 339 5.02 14.94 -3.80
CA GLU A 339 5.86 15.79 -2.90
C GLU A 339 6.18 15.19 -1.52
N ILE A 340 5.44 14.15 -1.09
CA ILE A 340 5.54 13.58 0.25
C ILE A 340 6.02 12.10 0.23
N THR A 341 6.01 11.44 -0.94
CA THR A 341 6.50 10.05 -1.11
C THR A 341 8.03 9.97 -1.14
N ALA A 342 8.70 11.10 -1.36
CA ALA A 342 10.15 11.23 -1.50
C ALA A 342 10.97 10.77 -0.28
N LYS A 343 10.43 10.93 0.95
CA LYS A 343 11.19 10.63 2.18
C LYS A 343 11.06 9.19 2.67
N ALA A 344 10.23 8.35 2.05
CA ALA A 344 9.95 6.99 2.54
C ALA A 344 10.33 5.91 1.52
N MET A 345 11.60 5.50 1.53
CA MET A 345 12.08 4.18 1.08
C MET A 345 11.51 3.68 -0.26
N LEU A 346 11.88 4.34 -1.35
CA LEU A 346 12.02 3.67 -2.65
C LEU A 346 13.21 2.72 -2.58
N ARG A 347 13.04 1.56 -1.93
CA ARG A 347 14.03 0.48 -1.99
C ARG A 347 13.81 -0.30 -3.28
N PRO A 348 14.86 -0.53 -4.09
CA PRO A 348 14.77 -1.44 -5.23
C PRO A 348 14.26 -2.80 -4.74
N GLU A 349 13.09 -3.20 -5.21
CA GLU A 349 12.57 -4.50 -4.83
C GLU A 349 13.19 -5.56 -5.71
N PHE A 350 14.18 -6.26 -5.18
CA PHE A 350 14.82 -7.39 -5.86
C PHE A 350 13.81 -8.44 -6.33
N ALA A 351 12.67 -8.59 -5.66
CA ALA A 351 11.59 -9.45 -6.10
C ALA A 351 10.94 -9.00 -7.42
N LEU A 352 10.74 -7.69 -7.63
CA LEU A 352 10.22 -7.14 -8.90
C LEU A 352 11.25 -7.33 -10.03
N PHE A 353 12.54 -7.14 -9.73
CA PHE A 353 13.62 -7.41 -10.69
C PHE A 353 13.62 -8.88 -11.14
N LEU A 354 13.60 -9.83 -10.20
CA LEU A 354 13.55 -11.26 -10.51
C LEU A 354 12.33 -11.63 -11.36
N ARG A 355 11.15 -11.08 -11.03
CA ARG A 355 9.93 -11.29 -11.80
C ARG A 355 10.05 -10.71 -13.21
N ALA A 356 10.62 -9.52 -13.37
CA ALA A 356 10.84 -8.92 -14.69
C ALA A 356 11.81 -9.75 -15.54
N CYS A 357 12.92 -10.21 -14.94
CA CYS A 357 13.89 -11.08 -15.62
C CYS A 357 13.31 -12.44 -16.05
N LEU A 358 12.24 -12.92 -15.41
CA LEU A 358 11.56 -14.14 -15.80
C LEU A 358 10.43 -13.89 -16.81
N LEU A 359 9.59 -12.88 -16.56
CA LEU A 359 8.39 -12.63 -17.35
C LEU A 359 8.70 -11.95 -18.69
N ALA A 360 9.68 -11.05 -18.78
CA ALA A 360 9.97 -10.35 -20.03
C ALA A 360 10.55 -11.27 -21.13
N PRO A 361 11.50 -12.19 -20.85
CA PRO A 361 11.91 -13.20 -21.83
C PRO A 361 10.77 -14.12 -22.25
N LEU A 362 9.96 -14.59 -21.30
CA LEU A 362 8.80 -15.42 -21.59
C LEU A 362 7.82 -14.69 -22.52
N PHE A 363 7.53 -13.42 -22.23
CA PHE A 363 6.67 -12.58 -23.05
C PHE A 363 7.22 -12.38 -24.47
N ALA A 364 8.52 -12.07 -24.60
CA ALA A 364 9.17 -11.89 -25.90
C ALA A 364 9.16 -13.18 -26.74
N VAL A 365 9.38 -14.34 -26.10
CA VAL A 365 9.26 -15.65 -26.75
C VAL A 365 7.83 -15.89 -27.23
N LEU A 366 6.82 -15.68 -26.37
CA LEU A 366 5.41 -15.88 -26.74
C LEU A 366 4.99 -14.96 -27.90
N ALA A 367 5.40 -13.69 -27.88
CA ALA A 367 5.09 -12.73 -28.93
C ALA A 367 5.76 -13.07 -30.28
N SER A 368 6.94 -13.70 -30.26
CA SER A 368 7.67 -14.10 -31.48
C SER A 368 7.43 -15.54 -31.91
N PHE A 369 6.73 -16.34 -31.10
CA PHE A 369 6.54 -17.77 -31.33
C PHE A 369 5.77 -18.07 -32.63
N ILE A 370 4.61 -17.44 -32.81
CA ILE A 370 3.76 -17.67 -33.99
C ILE A 370 4.49 -17.30 -35.29
N PRO A 371 5.08 -16.08 -35.43
CA PRO A 371 5.88 -15.73 -36.61
C PRO A 371 7.02 -16.71 -36.89
N THR A 372 7.71 -17.16 -35.83
CA THR A 372 8.85 -18.06 -35.96
C THR A 372 8.42 -19.43 -36.48
N ILE A 373 7.35 -20.02 -35.91
CA ILE A 373 6.85 -21.32 -36.36
C ILE A 373 6.47 -21.28 -37.83
N ILE A 374 5.64 -20.30 -38.19
CA ILE A 374 5.11 -20.16 -39.55
C ILE A 374 6.26 -20.22 -40.55
N ALA A 375 7.33 -19.48 -40.31
CA ALA A 375 8.47 -19.42 -41.22
C ALA A 375 9.35 -20.66 -41.26
N VAL A 376 9.63 -21.29 -40.11
CA VAL A 376 10.47 -22.50 -40.11
C VAL A 376 9.73 -23.68 -40.77
N THR A 377 8.39 -23.64 -40.81
CA THR A 377 7.58 -24.65 -41.49
C THR A 377 7.42 -24.45 -42.99
N TYR A 378 7.87 -23.34 -43.59
CA TYR A 378 7.84 -23.20 -45.05
C TYR A 378 8.77 -24.21 -45.74
N ASP A 379 8.34 -24.67 -46.92
CA ASP A 379 9.10 -25.62 -47.72
C ASP A 379 10.40 -24.95 -48.24
N PRO A 380 11.59 -25.50 -47.91
CA PRO A 380 12.86 -25.00 -48.41
C PRO A 380 12.94 -24.98 -49.94
N ALA A 381 12.26 -25.92 -50.61
CA ALA A 381 12.29 -26.04 -52.07
C ALA A 381 11.51 -24.91 -52.77
N THR A 382 10.47 -24.37 -52.13
CA THR A 382 9.73 -23.22 -52.66
C THR A 382 10.47 -21.91 -52.39
N THR A 383 11.11 -21.79 -51.23
CA THR A 383 11.86 -20.57 -50.85
C THR A 383 13.12 -20.35 -51.69
N LEU A 384 13.80 -21.42 -52.12
CA LEU A 384 15.00 -21.34 -52.97
C LEU A 384 14.70 -21.20 -54.47
N ARG A 385 13.42 -21.26 -54.87
CA ARG A 385 12.97 -21.16 -56.28
C ARG A 385 12.49 -19.76 -56.67
N GLU A 386 12.26 -18.88 -55.68
CA GLU A 386 11.77 -17.51 -55.88
C GLU A 386 12.91 -16.48 -56.10
N GLU A 387 14.17 -16.93 -56.12
CA GLU A 387 15.34 -16.21 -56.66
C GLU A 387 15.83 -16.89 -57.94
#